data_AF-A0AAV4P400-F1
#
_entry.id   AF-A0AAV4P400-F1
#
_cell.length_a   1.000
_cell.length_b   1.000
_cell.length_c   1.000
_cell.angle_alpha   90.00
_cell.angle_beta   90.00
_cell.angle_gamma   90.00
#
_symmetry.space_group_name_H-M   'P 1'
#
loop_
_entity.id
_entity.type
_entity.pdbx_description
1 polymer ?
#
loop_
_entity_poly.entity_id
_entity_poly.type
_entity_poly.pdbx_seq_one_letter_code
_entity_poly.pdbx_strand_id
1 'polypeptide(L)'
;MDRKKVCKKSSANPEPGVSVDEEIVSLGKSMGLEVEERDVNELIEEYTQELTTEEIQELQSQQHTEVMQEIGFEESEEEVISTSEIKEILGMWESVSQFV
;
A
#
# COMPACT_ATOMS: atom_id res chain seq x y z
N MET A 1 50.71 4.55 -39.13
CA MET A 1 49.35 4.30 -39.62
C MET A 1 48.92 3.03 -38.89
N ASP A 2 47.92 2.99 -38.02
CA ASP A 2 46.59 3.61 -38.10
C ASP A 2 46.04 4.02 -36.73
N ARG A 3 45.30 5.13 -36.72
CA ARG A 3 44.72 5.74 -35.52
C ARG A 3 43.50 4.92 -35.08
N LYS A 4 43.50 4.39 -33.85
CA LYS A 4 42.30 3.86 -33.21
C LYS A 4 41.25 4.97 -33.17
N LYS A 5 40.20 4.85 -33.99
CA LYS A 5 39.01 5.69 -33.87
C LYS A 5 38.21 5.20 -32.67
N VAL A 6 38.29 5.93 -31.56
CA VAL A 6 37.30 5.82 -30.49
C VAL A 6 36.00 6.40 -31.04
N CYS A 7 35.03 5.54 -31.33
CA CYS A 7 33.64 5.96 -31.51
C CYS A 7 33.13 6.40 -30.14
N LYS A 8 33.11 7.71 -29.91
CA LYS A 8 32.28 8.32 -28.87
C LYS A 8 30.83 7.96 -29.20
N LYS A 9 30.24 7.02 -28.46
CA LYS A 9 28.78 6.91 -28.37
C LYS A 9 28.31 8.18 -27.67
N SER A 10 27.86 9.14 -28.46
CA SER A 10 27.03 10.23 -27.95
C SER A 10 25.78 9.57 -27.36
N SER A 11 25.60 9.68 -26.05
CA SER A 11 24.30 9.47 -25.41
C SER A 11 23.39 10.55 -26.00
N ALA A 12 22.66 10.18 -27.06
CA ALA A 12 21.66 11.05 -27.66
C ALA A 12 20.52 11.16 -26.66
N ASN A 13 20.21 12.40 -26.28
CA ASN A 13 18.98 12.73 -25.56
C ASN A 13 17.80 12.43 -26.52
N PRO A 14 16.72 11.75 -26.08
CA PRO A 14 15.60 11.44 -26.96
C PRO A 14 15.06 12.72 -27.62
N GLU A 15 15.03 12.71 -28.95
CA GLU A 15 14.44 13.80 -29.75
C GLU A 15 12.93 13.87 -29.45
N PRO A 16 12.34 15.08 -29.39
CA PRO A 16 10.93 15.26 -29.08
C PRO A 16 10.08 14.78 -30.26
N GLY A 17 9.75 13.48 -30.28
CA GLY A 17 8.93 12.88 -31.33
C GLY A 17 8.92 11.36 -31.38
N VAL A 18 9.82 10.68 -30.68
CA VAL A 18 9.85 9.20 -30.60
C VAL A 18 9.15 8.77 -29.32
N SER A 19 8.22 7.82 -29.42
CA SER A 19 7.57 7.23 -28.24
C SER A 19 8.60 6.42 -27.45
N VAL A 20 8.44 6.37 -26.13
CA VAL A 20 9.32 5.58 -25.26
C VAL A 20 9.29 4.09 -25.62
N ASP A 21 8.16 3.60 -26.09
CA ASP A 21 7.97 2.20 -26.51
C ASP A 21 8.82 1.87 -27.74
N GLU A 22 8.84 2.76 -28.75
CA GLU A 22 9.67 2.61 -29.94
C GLU A 22 11.18 2.64 -29.61
N GLU A 23 11.59 3.47 -28.64
CA GLU A 23 12.97 3.53 -28.18
C GLU A 23 13.40 2.23 -27.47
N ILE A 24 12.54 1.69 -26.61
CA ILE A 24 12.78 0.41 -25.91
C ILE A 24 12.90 -0.74 -26.91
N VAL A 25 11.99 -0.81 -27.90
CA VAL A 25 12.03 -1.83 -28.97
C VAL A 25 13.31 -1.70 -29.80
N SER A 26 13.68 -0.48 -30.19
CA SER A 26 14.91 -0.21 -30.94
C SER A 26 16.16 -0.59 -30.15
N LEU A 27 16.19 -0.28 -28.85
CA LEU A 27 17.29 -0.64 -27.96
C LEU A 27 17.41 -2.17 -27.82
N GLY A 28 16.30 -2.88 -27.59
CA GLY A 28 16.27 -4.35 -27.52
C GLY A 28 16.83 -4.99 -28.79
N LYS A 29 16.37 -4.54 -29.96
CA LYS A 29 16.88 -5.00 -31.26
C LYS A 29 18.36 -4.71 -31.43
N SER A 30 18.85 -3.54 -30.98
CA SER A 30 20.27 -3.19 -31.03
C SER A 30 21.15 -4.08 -30.13
N MET A 31 20.57 -4.65 -29.06
CA MET A 31 21.20 -5.62 -28.17
C MET A 31 21.10 -7.06 -28.68
N GLY A 32 20.46 -7.27 -29.84
CA GLY A 32 20.22 -8.60 -30.42
C GLY A 32 19.08 -9.36 -29.77
N LEU A 33 18.21 -8.66 -29.03
CA LEU A 33 16.97 -9.22 -28.48
C LEU A 33 15.85 -9.09 -29.51
N GLU A 34 14.99 -10.10 -29.54
CA GLU A 34 13.75 -10.06 -30.31
C GLU A 34 12.66 -9.46 -29.41
N VAL A 35 12.44 -8.16 -29.55
CA VAL A 35 11.45 -7.38 -28.79
C VAL A 35 10.54 -6.67 -29.78
N GLU A 36 9.24 -6.81 -29.57
CA GLU A 36 8.16 -6.13 -30.28
C GLU A 36 7.47 -5.11 -29.35
N GLU A 37 6.72 -4.18 -29.94
CA GLU A 37 5.92 -3.20 -29.18
C GLU A 37 4.88 -3.90 -28.28
N ARG A 38 4.39 -5.06 -28.72
CA ARG A 38 3.47 -5.90 -27.95
C ARG A 38 4.08 -6.37 -26.64
N ASP A 39 5.35 -6.76 -26.65
CA ASP A 39 6.05 -7.21 -25.44
C ASP A 39 6.21 -6.07 -24.43
N VAL A 40 6.39 -4.83 -24.91
CA VAL A 40 6.46 -3.64 -24.06
C VAL A 40 5.08 -3.31 -23.48
N ASN A 41 4.03 -3.39 -24.28
CA ASN A 41 2.66 -3.13 -23.82
C ASN A 41 2.18 -4.18 -22.80
N GLU A 42 2.50 -5.47 -23.01
CA GLU A 42 2.22 -6.54 -22.05
C GLU A 42 2.91 -6.27 -20.70
N LEU A 43 4.16 -5.83 -20.72
CA LEU A 43 4.90 -5.48 -19.50
C LEU A 43 4.27 -4.29 -18.76
N ILE A 44 3.79 -3.28 -19.49
CA ILE A 44 3.11 -2.11 -18.91
C ILE A 44 1.78 -2.52 -18.27
N GLU A 45 1.02 -3.40 -18.92
CA GLU A 45 -0.24 -3.92 -18.40
C GLU A 45 -0.05 -4.75 -17.13
N GLU A 46 0.92 -5.69 -17.13
CA GLU A 46 1.29 -6.49 -15.96
C GLU A 46 1.68 -5.60 -14.78
N TYR A 47 2.56 -4.61 -15.01
CA TYR A 47 3.00 -3.69 -13.97
C TYR A 47 1.89 -2.76 -13.47
N THR A 48 0.94 -2.39 -14.33
CA THR A 48 -0.23 -1.57 -13.94
C THR A 48 -1.18 -2.37 -13.05
N GLN A 49 -1.35 -3.65 -13.32
CA GLN A 49 -2.10 -4.56 -12.46
C GLN A 49 -1.39 -4.70 -11.09
N GLU A 50 -0.07 -4.87 -11.06
CA GLU A 50 0.73 -4.97 -9.83
C GLU A 50 0.75 -3.66 -9.00
N LEU A 51 0.71 -2.49 -9.67
CA LEU A 51 0.57 -1.17 -9.03
C LEU A 51 -0.79 -0.96 -8.36
N THR A 52 -1.80 -1.69 -8.81
CA THR A 52 -3.09 -1.73 -8.14
C THR A 52 -2.89 -2.66 -6.96
N THR A 53 -2.74 -2.09 -5.77
CA THR A 53 -2.46 -2.78 -4.51
C THR A 53 -3.63 -3.69 -4.07
N GLU A 54 -4.04 -4.60 -4.93
CA GLU A 54 -5.20 -5.49 -4.81
C GLU A 54 -5.09 -6.35 -3.55
N GLU A 55 -3.89 -6.89 -3.27
CA GLU A 55 -3.61 -7.61 -2.04
C GLU A 55 -3.77 -6.73 -0.79
N ILE A 56 -3.35 -5.45 -0.84
CA ILE A 56 -3.51 -4.52 0.30
C ILE A 56 -4.97 -4.09 0.45
N GLN A 57 -5.69 -3.86 -0.65
CA GLN A 57 -7.12 -3.53 -0.64
C GLN A 57 -7.95 -4.70 -0.12
N GLU A 58 -7.59 -5.93 -0.47
CA GLU A 58 -8.23 -7.14 0.05
C GLU A 58 -7.98 -7.28 1.55
N LEU A 59 -6.74 -7.10 2.01
CA LEU A 59 -6.39 -7.12 3.43
C LEU A 59 -7.11 -6.00 4.21
N GLN A 60 -7.22 -4.79 3.66
CA GLN A 60 -8.00 -3.72 4.26
C GLN A 60 -9.49 -4.07 4.33
N SER A 61 -10.06 -4.65 3.27
CA SER A 61 -11.45 -5.10 3.26
C SER A 61 -11.72 -6.20 4.29
N GLN A 62 -10.81 -7.16 4.43
CA GLN A 62 -10.85 -8.20 5.46
C GLN A 62 -10.78 -7.60 6.86
N GLN A 63 -9.82 -6.71 7.14
CA GLN A 63 -9.71 -6.02 8.42
C GLN A 63 -10.99 -5.24 8.75
N HIS A 64 -11.52 -4.46 7.81
CA HIS A 64 -12.75 -3.70 8.05
C HIS A 64 -13.95 -4.62 8.32
N THR A 65 -14.04 -5.77 7.63
CA THR A 65 -15.10 -6.75 7.84
C THR A 65 -14.98 -7.47 9.18
N GLU A 66 -13.76 -7.84 9.58
CA GLU A 66 -13.43 -8.48 10.85
C GLU A 66 -13.68 -7.52 12.02
N VAL A 67 -13.23 -6.27 11.91
CA VAL A 67 -13.49 -5.21 12.89
C VAL A 67 -15.00 -4.95 13.02
N MET A 68 -15.78 -4.92 11.93
CA MET A 68 -17.23 -4.71 12.03
C MET A 68 -17.98 -5.90 12.64
N GLN A 69 -17.47 -7.13 12.51
CA GLN A 69 -18.01 -8.31 13.18
C GLN A 69 -17.55 -8.42 14.64
N GLU A 70 -16.33 -8.00 14.97
CA GLU A 70 -15.80 -8.00 16.34
C GLU A 70 -16.43 -6.89 17.18
N ILE A 71 -16.75 -5.73 16.58
CA ILE A 71 -17.63 -4.71 17.19
C ILE A 71 -19.11 -5.12 17.04
N GLY A 72 -19.38 -6.40 16.74
CA GLY A 72 -20.69 -7.02 16.84
C GLY A 72 -21.17 -7.07 18.28
N PHE A 73 -21.57 -5.91 18.79
CA PHE A 73 -22.69 -5.70 19.68
C PHE A 73 -22.81 -6.75 20.80
N GLU A 74 -21.85 -6.76 21.71
CA GLU A 74 -22.30 -6.66 23.09
C GLU A 74 -22.45 -5.15 23.30
N GLU A 75 -23.65 -4.62 23.07
CA GLU A 75 -24.17 -3.60 23.97
C GLU A 75 -24.16 -4.29 25.34
N SER A 76 -22.97 -4.39 25.94
CA SER A 76 -22.81 -4.30 27.36
C SER A 76 -23.49 -2.98 27.62
N GLU A 77 -24.77 -3.06 27.94
CA GLU A 77 -25.43 -2.22 28.91
C GLU A 77 -24.36 -1.91 29.94
N GLU A 78 -23.59 -0.84 29.67
CA GLU A 78 -22.69 -0.26 30.65
C GLU A 78 -23.65 -0.02 31.79
N GLU A 79 -23.54 -0.84 32.83
CA GLU A 79 -24.43 -0.77 33.97
C GLU A 79 -24.12 0.59 34.59
N VAL A 80 -24.84 1.62 34.14
CA VAL A 80 -24.60 3.01 34.51
C VAL A 80 -25.03 3.10 35.95
N ILE A 81 -24.08 2.84 36.85
CA ILE A 81 -24.30 2.96 38.27
C ILE A 81 -24.73 4.39 38.55
N SER A 82 -25.84 4.52 39.27
CA SER A 82 -26.38 5.83 39.58
C SER A 82 -25.41 6.61 40.48
N THR A 83 -25.37 7.93 40.36
CA THR A 83 -24.58 8.79 41.27
C THR A 83 -24.95 8.54 42.75
N SER A 84 -26.18 8.09 43.02
CA SER A 84 -26.64 7.68 44.35
C SER A 84 -25.93 6.43 44.85
N GLU A 85 -25.80 5.40 44.02
CA GLU A 85 -25.04 4.16 44.34
C GLU A 85 -23.57 4.45 44.60
N ILE A 86 -22.95 5.31 43.79
CA ILE A 86 -21.55 5.72 44.01
C ILE A 86 -21.39 6.36 45.39
N LYS A 87 -22.32 7.23 45.79
CA LYS A 87 -22.28 7.88 47.12
C LYS A 87 -22.47 6.89 48.26
N GLU A 88 -23.31 5.88 48.09
CA GLU A 88 -23.53 4.85 49.10
C GLU A 88 -22.26 4.03 49.33
N ILE A 89 -21.62 3.57 48.24
CA ILE A 89 -20.36 2.82 48.29
C ILE A 89 -19.26 3.64 48.98
N LEU A 90 -19.15 4.93 48.66
CA LEU A 90 -18.18 5.82 49.31
C LEU A 90 -18.45 6.01 50.80
N GLY A 91 -19.71 6.12 51.22
CA GLY A 91 -20.07 6.22 52.64
C GLY A 91 -19.76 4.94 53.42
N MET A 92 -19.98 3.77 52.82
CA MET A 92 -19.59 2.49 53.41
C MET A 92 -18.07 2.39 53.58
N TRP A 93 -17.30 2.84 52.58
CA TRP A 93 -15.84 2.87 52.64
C TRP A 93 -15.31 3.80 53.75
N GLU A 94 -15.93 4.96 53.94
CA GLU A 94 -15.60 5.88 55.03
C GLU A 94 -15.83 5.23 56.40
N SER A 95 -16.93 4.48 56.56
CA SER A 95 -17.19 3.72 57.79
C SER A 95 -16.13 2.64 58.02
N VAL A 96 -15.73 1.89 56.99
CA VAL A 96 -14.67 0.87 57.12
C VAL A 96 -13.32 1.49 57.44
N SER A 97 -13.02 2.65 56.85
CA SER A 97 -11.76 3.39 57.07
C SER A 97 -11.64 3.93 58.50
N GLN A 98 -12.74 4.10 59.22
CA GLN A 98 -12.71 4.50 60.64
C GLN A 98 -12.22 3.37 61.57
N PHE A 99 -12.20 2.12 61.09
CA PHE A 99 -11.77 0.96 61.88
C PHE A 99 -10.32 0.53 61.60
N VAL A 100 -9.65 1.16 60.64
CA VAL A 100 -8.24 0.92 60.27
C VAL A 100 -7.37 2.06 60.78
#